data_AF-A0A843EBD3-F1
#
_entry.id   AF-A0A843EBD3-F1
#
_cell.length_a   1.000
_cell.length_b   1.000
_cell.length_c   1.000
_cell.angle_alpha   90.00
_cell.angle_beta   90.00
_cell.angle_gamma   90.00
#
_symmetry.space_group_name_H-M   'P 1'
#
loop_
_entity.id
_entity.type
_entity.pdbx_description
1 polymer ?
#
loop_
_entity_poly.entity_id
_entity_poly.type
_entity_poly.pdbx_seq_one_letter_code
_entity_poly.pdbx_strand_id
1 'polypeptide(L)'
;MLLHEQAFQLIGEGVVLLIILIVIILIVGLLLGIILVRRNKLVLPSVIIFIVNVFYSPLKSFATLLGLDDSLVDNIGIEVRNKVNKSKFEKIPPEDKIIVLPHCLRSAQCEASLKETGVQCTYCGKCAIGIIKEKAEPMGYRVFIVPGSSFVKKIIQQNKFKSVVGVACHVDLNQTMMALSDFAPQGVLLST
;
A
#
# COMPACT_ATOMS: atom_id res chain seq x y z
N MET A 1 10.90 21.77 52.34
CA MET A 1 9.45 21.89 52.08
C MET A 1 9.19 22.81 50.88
N LEU A 2 9.59 24.08 50.92
CA LEU A 2 9.41 25.06 49.81
C LEU A 2 10.03 24.64 48.46
N LEU A 3 11.24 24.06 48.46
CA LEU A 3 11.91 23.58 47.23
C LEU A 3 11.16 22.41 46.56
N HIS A 4 10.42 21.60 47.33
CA HIS A 4 9.70 20.46 46.79
C HIS A 4 8.39 20.91 46.13
N GLU A 5 7.68 21.86 46.74
CA GLU A 5 6.46 22.45 46.19
C GLU A 5 6.73 23.24 44.90
N GLN A 6 7.82 24.02 44.86
CA GLN A 6 8.24 24.75 43.66
C GLN A 6 8.59 23.80 42.50
N ALA A 7 9.25 22.67 42.78
CA ALA A 7 9.55 21.66 41.77
C ALA A 7 8.28 21.01 41.20
N PHE A 8 7.29 20.69 42.05
CA PHE A 8 6.03 20.12 41.58
C PHE A 8 5.20 21.11 40.77
N GLN A 9 5.19 22.40 41.13
CA GLN A 9 4.49 23.43 40.35
C GLN A 9 5.10 23.60 38.95
N LEU A 10 6.42 23.64 38.84
CA LEU A 10 7.12 23.78 37.55
C LEU A 10 6.84 22.59 36.62
N ILE A 11 6.86 21.37 37.19
CA ILE A 11 6.53 20.15 36.44
C ILE A 11 5.06 20.18 36.01
N GLY A 12 4.15 20.59 36.89
CA GLY A 12 2.71 20.68 36.61
C GLY A 12 2.40 21.65 35.46
N GLU A 13 2.96 22.86 35.50
CA GLU A 13 2.78 23.86 34.44
C GLU A 13 3.33 23.35 33.10
N GLY A 14 4.50 22.70 33.10
CA GLY A 14 5.08 22.11 31.91
C GLY A 14 4.19 21.03 31.28
N VAL A 15 3.60 20.16 32.11
CA VAL A 15 2.68 19.11 31.64
C VAL A 15 1.40 19.72 31.06
N VAL A 16 0.80 20.72 31.70
CA VAL A 16 -0.42 21.38 31.20
C VAL A 16 -0.16 22.07 29.86
N LEU A 17 0.97 22.79 29.72
CA LEU A 17 1.35 23.43 28.46
C LEU A 17 1.58 22.40 27.34
N LEU A 18 2.21 21.26 27.66
CA LEU A 18 2.40 20.17 26.72
C LEU A 18 1.06 19.60 26.23
N ILE A 19 0.11 19.38 27.14
CA ILE A 19 -1.22 18.88 26.79
C ILE A 19 -1.96 19.88 25.89
N ILE A 20 -1.94 21.18 26.23
CA ILE A 20 -2.56 22.23 25.40
C ILE A 20 -1.93 22.25 24.00
N LEU A 21 -0.60 22.17 23.91
CA LEU A 21 0.12 22.12 22.63
C LEU A 21 -0.29 20.91 21.79
N ILE A 22 -0.39 19.72 22.39
CA ILE A 22 -0.85 18.51 21.72
C ILE A 22 -2.27 18.68 21.19
N VAL A 23 -3.19 19.23 22.00
CA VAL A 23 -4.57 19.48 21.59
C VAL A 23 -4.65 20.46 20.42
N ILE A 24 -3.87 21.55 20.45
CA ILE A 24 -3.81 22.52 19.35
C ILE A 24 -3.30 21.86 18.07
N ILE A 25 -2.23 21.06 18.15
CA ILE A 25 -1.67 20.32 17.01
C ILE A 25 -2.72 19.37 16.42
N LEU A 26 -3.47 18.65 17.26
CA LEU A 26 -4.54 17.75 16.81
C LEU A 26 -5.67 18.50 16.10
N ILE A 27 -6.14 19.63 16.66
CA ILE A 27 -7.19 20.45 16.05
C ILE A 27 -6.74 21.01 14.70
N VAL A 28 -5.54 21.59 14.65
CA VAL A 28 -4.97 22.14 13.40
C VAL A 28 -4.79 21.03 12.37
N GLY A 29 -4.28 19.86 12.78
CA GLY A 29 -4.14 18.69 11.92
C GLY A 29 -5.46 18.21 11.34
N LEU A 30 -6.52 18.15 12.15
CA LEU A 30 -7.87 17.80 11.72
C LEU A 30 -8.43 18.81 10.71
N LEU A 31 -8.33 20.11 11.01
CA LEU A 31 -8.83 21.18 10.14
C LEU A 31 -8.10 21.19 8.79
N LEU A 32 -6.76 21.10 8.82
CA LEU A 32 -5.95 20.98 7.60
C LEU A 32 -6.31 19.73 6.82
N GLY A 33 -6.46 18.58 7.49
CA GLY A 33 -6.88 17.32 6.89
C GLY A 33 -8.21 17.45 6.15
N ILE A 34 -9.23 18.03 6.80
CA ILE A 34 -10.55 18.27 6.18
C ILE A 34 -10.44 19.19 4.96
N ILE A 35 -9.72 20.31 5.07
CA ILE A 35 -9.55 21.27 3.96
C ILE A 35 -8.82 20.63 2.77
N LEU A 36 -7.75 19.89 3.04
CA LEU A 36 -6.94 19.19 2.03
C LEU A 36 -7.76 18.11 1.30
N VAL A 37 -8.52 17.31 2.04
CA VAL A 37 -9.42 16.28 1.48
C VAL A 37 -10.50 16.94 0.62
N ARG A 38 -11.12 18.05 1.08
CA ARG A 38 -12.15 18.77 0.31
C ARG A 38 -11.61 19.39 -0.98
N ARG A 39 -10.35 19.81 -1.00
CA ARG A 39 -9.72 20.40 -2.19
C ARG A 39 -9.16 19.37 -3.18
N ASN A 40 -9.28 18.07 -2.89
CA ASN A 40 -8.69 16.97 -3.65
C ASN A 40 -7.20 17.17 -3.96
N LYS A 41 -6.52 18.01 -3.17
CA LYS A 41 -5.10 18.28 -3.26
C LYS A 41 -4.45 17.52 -2.13
N LEU A 42 -3.95 16.33 -2.43
CA LEU A 42 -3.00 15.63 -1.58
C LEU A 42 -1.68 16.38 -1.71
N VAL A 43 -1.47 17.40 -0.87
CA VAL A 43 -0.34 18.33 -1.03
C VAL A 43 1.01 17.63 -0.73
N LEU A 44 1.02 16.55 0.07
CA LEU A 44 2.20 15.70 0.28
C LEU A 44 1.86 14.19 0.22
N PRO A 45 1.70 13.59 -0.98
CA PRO A 45 1.48 12.15 -1.15
C PRO A 45 2.56 11.31 -0.45
N SER A 46 3.82 11.77 -0.53
CA SER A 46 4.97 11.09 0.08
C SER A 46 4.90 11.06 1.61
N VAL A 47 4.37 12.09 2.27
CA VAL A 47 4.24 12.10 3.73
C VAL A 47 3.16 11.15 4.20
N ILE A 48 2.03 11.08 3.48
CA ILE A 48 0.96 10.13 3.81
C ILE A 48 1.47 8.70 3.69
N ILE A 49 2.15 8.37 2.57
CA ILE A 49 2.72 7.03 2.37
C ILE A 49 3.77 6.72 3.44
N PHE A 50 4.63 7.69 3.78
CA PHE A 50 5.63 7.54 4.85
C PHE A 50 4.98 7.22 6.20
N ILE A 51 3.98 8.00 6.61
CA ILE A 51 3.23 7.78 7.86
C ILE A 51 2.60 6.37 7.85
N VAL A 52 1.87 6.01 6.78
CA VAL A 52 1.24 4.69 6.71
C VAL A 52 2.28 3.56 6.78
N ASN A 53 3.45 3.72 6.18
CA ASN A 53 4.53 2.73 6.24
C ASN A 53 5.13 2.60 7.65
N VAL A 54 5.42 3.71 8.32
CA VAL A 54 6.04 3.73 9.66
C VAL A 54 5.08 3.18 10.70
N PHE A 55 3.80 3.56 10.62
CA PHE A 55 2.79 3.13 11.60
C PHE A 55 2.18 1.76 11.30
N TYR A 56 2.47 1.14 10.15
CA TYR A 56 1.92 -0.18 9.81
C TYR A 56 2.20 -1.24 10.87
N SER A 57 3.47 -1.45 11.25
CA SER A 57 3.83 -2.49 12.22
C SER A 57 3.26 -2.21 13.62
N PRO A 58 3.40 -1.00 14.20
CA PRO A 58 2.77 -0.68 15.48
C PRO A 58 1.25 -0.87 15.47
N LEU A 59 0.57 -0.41 14.42
CA LEU A 59 -0.88 -0.49 14.32
C LEU A 59 -1.34 -1.94 14.17
N LYS A 60 -0.61 -2.77 13.41
CA LYS A 60 -0.90 -4.19 13.27
C LYS A 60 -0.73 -4.93 14.60
N SER A 61 0.37 -4.72 15.31
CA SER A 61 0.58 -5.31 16.63
C SER A 61 -0.48 -4.90 17.65
N PHE A 62 -0.94 -3.65 17.60
CA PHE A 62 -2.01 -3.17 18.47
C PHE A 62 -3.37 -3.78 18.09
N ALA A 63 -3.68 -3.86 16.79
CA ALA A 63 -4.93 -4.45 16.31
C ALA A 63 -5.07 -5.92 16.69
N THR A 64 -3.99 -6.71 16.54
CA THR A 64 -3.98 -8.12 16.94
C THR A 64 -4.09 -8.29 18.45
N LEU A 65 -3.46 -7.41 19.24
CA LEU A 65 -3.61 -7.40 20.70
C LEU A 65 -5.07 -7.16 21.14
N LEU A 66 -5.81 -6.36 20.38
CA LEU A 66 -7.24 -6.10 20.62
C LEU A 66 -8.17 -7.19 20.05
N GLY A 67 -7.63 -8.26 19.44
CA GLY A 67 -8.41 -9.33 18.82
C GLY A 67 -9.16 -8.90 17.55
N LEU A 68 -8.70 -7.85 16.88
CA LEU A 68 -9.23 -7.42 15.58
C LEU A 68 -8.72 -8.34 14.47
N ASP A 69 -9.45 -8.34 13.34
CA ASP A 69 -9.05 -9.07 12.13
C ASP A 69 -7.64 -8.65 11.67
N ASP A 70 -6.76 -9.63 11.49
CA ASP A 70 -5.37 -9.47 11.05
C ASP A 70 -5.24 -8.70 9.72
N SER A 71 -6.28 -8.71 8.89
CA SER A 71 -6.34 -8.09 7.57
C SER A 71 -6.86 -6.63 7.58
N LEU A 72 -7.42 -6.17 8.70
CA LEU A 72 -8.03 -4.83 8.81
C LEU A 72 -7.02 -3.72 8.50
N VAL A 73 -5.83 -3.80 9.12
CA VAL A 73 -4.78 -2.80 8.95
C VAL A 73 -4.21 -2.83 7.53
N ASP A 74 -4.13 -4.02 6.92
CA ASP A 74 -3.71 -4.17 5.52
C ASP A 74 -4.70 -3.51 4.57
N ASN A 75 -6.00 -3.74 4.76
CA ASN A 75 -7.07 -3.15 3.96
C ASN A 75 -7.03 -1.63 3.97
N ILE A 76 -6.97 -1.03 5.17
CA ILE A 76 -6.85 0.42 5.33
C ILE A 76 -5.59 0.92 4.59
N GLY A 77 -4.47 0.22 4.75
CA GLY A 77 -3.22 0.55 4.06
C GLY A 77 -3.34 0.52 2.53
N ILE A 78 -4.04 -0.47 1.98
CA ILE A 78 -4.27 -0.63 0.54
C ILE A 78 -5.17 0.50 0.02
N GLU A 79 -6.29 0.77 0.69
CA GLU A 79 -7.23 1.82 0.29
C GLU A 79 -6.59 3.21 0.29
N VAL A 80 -5.84 3.52 1.35
CA VAL A 80 -5.13 4.81 1.46
C VAL A 80 -4.11 4.93 0.33
N ARG A 81 -3.30 3.90 0.06
CA ARG A 81 -2.31 3.95 -1.04
C ARG A 81 -2.97 4.05 -2.41
N ASN A 82 -4.07 3.33 -2.64
CA ASN A 82 -4.84 3.44 -3.87
C ASN A 82 -5.31 4.87 -4.09
N LYS A 83 -5.95 5.47 -3.08
CA LYS A 83 -6.45 6.85 -3.14
C LYS A 83 -5.33 7.86 -3.35
N VAL A 84 -4.20 7.70 -2.67
CA VAL A 84 -3.06 8.61 -2.79
C VAL A 84 -2.39 8.53 -4.15
N ASN A 85 -2.23 7.32 -4.69
CA ASN A 85 -1.53 7.11 -5.97
C ASN A 85 -2.43 7.27 -7.20
N LYS A 86 -3.77 7.28 -7.05
CA LYS A 86 -4.73 7.26 -8.15
C LYS A 86 -4.43 8.30 -9.24
N SER A 87 -4.26 9.57 -8.86
CA SER A 87 -4.00 10.64 -9.84
C SER A 87 -2.69 10.47 -10.60
N LYS A 88 -1.62 9.99 -9.95
CA LYS A 88 -0.34 9.73 -10.60
C LYS A 88 -0.42 8.49 -11.50
N PHE A 89 -1.12 7.44 -11.05
CA PHE A 89 -1.35 6.23 -11.83
C PHE A 89 -2.13 6.52 -13.13
N GLU A 90 -3.21 7.30 -13.06
CA GLU A 90 -4.06 7.63 -14.21
C GLU A 90 -3.33 8.41 -15.31
N LYS A 91 -2.36 9.26 -14.94
CA LYS A 91 -1.57 10.07 -15.88
C LYS A 91 -0.49 9.28 -16.63
N ILE A 92 -0.08 8.12 -16.11
CA ILE A 92 0.92 7.27 -16.74
C ILE A 92 0.23 6.47 -17.86
N PRO A 93 0.80 6.35 -19.06
CA PRO A 93 0.18 5.60 -20.13
C PRO A 93 0.31 4.07 -19.90
N PRO A 94 -0.60 3.23 -20.41
CA PRO A 94 -0.61 1.79 -20.18
C PRO A 94 0.69 1.04 -20.50
N GLU A 95 1.41 1.44 -21.55
CA GLU A 95 2.70 0.86 -21.99
C GLU A 95 3.82 1.00 -20.95
N ASP A 96 3.71 2.01 -20.09
CA ASP A 96 4.60 2.24 -18.96
C ASP A 96 4.11 1.56 -17.67
N LYS A 97 3.04 0.76 -17.75
CA LYS A 97 2.46 0.04 -16.61
C LYS A 97 2.65 -1.46 -16.71
N ILE A 98 2.77 -2.07 -15.54
CA ILE A 98 2.75 -3.52 -15.40
C ILE A 98 1.57 -3.98 -14.55
N ILE A 99 1.11 -5.20 -14.77
CA ILE A 99 0.17 -5.90 -13.89
C ILE A 99 0.92 -7.08 -13.28
N VAL A 100 0.88 -7.20 -11.96
CA VAL A 100 1.49 -8.29 -11.21
C VAL A 100 0.36 -9.14 -10.63
N LEU A 101 0.22 -10.36 -11.17
CA LEU A 101 -0.76 -11.34 -10.74
C LEU A 101 -0.11 -12.39 -9.82
N PRO A 102 -0.84 -12.94 -8.84
CA PRO A 102 -0.32 -13.96 -7.96
C PRO A 102 -0.46 -15.34 -8.62
N HIS A 103 0.50 -16.23 -8.37
CA HIS A 103 0.42 -17.62 -8.84
C HIS A 103 -0.79 -18.39 -8.27
N CYS A 104 -1.35 -17.93 -7.15
CA CYS A 104 -2.53 -18.51 -6.51
C CYS A 104 -3.78 -18.49 -7.42
N LEU A 105 -3.84 -17.61 -8.42
CA LEU A 105 -4.92 -17.60 -9.41
C LEU A 105 -4.87 -18.76 -10.40
N ARG A 106 -3.80 -19.57 -10.39
CA ARG A 106 -3.65 -20.71 -11.30
C ARG A 106 -4.56 -21.85 -10.88
N SER A 107 -5.14 -22.51 -11.88
CA SER A 107 -5.73 -23.84 -11.68
C SER A 107 -4.61 -24.85 -11.39
N ALA A 108 -4.93 -25.88 -10.58
CA ALA A 108 -4.04 -27.00 -10.32
C ALA A 108 -3.62 -27.76 -11.59
N GLN A 109 -4.43 -27.68 -12.66
CA GLN A 109 -4.16 -28.30 -13.95
C GLN A 109 -3.42 -27.35 -14.92
N CYS A 110 -2.95 -26.19 -14.45
CA CYS A 110 -2.25 -25.20 -15.28
C CYS A 110 -0.82 -25.64 -15.61
N GLU A 111 -0.55 -25.82 -16.90
CA GLU A 111 0.73 -26.31 -17.46
C GLU A 111 1.84 -25.24 -17.54
N ALA A 112 1.56 -24.02 -17.08
CA ALA A 112 2.52 -22.92 -17.12
C ALA A 112 3.78 -23.22 -16.29
N SER A 113 4.95 -22.99 -16.88
CA SER A 113 6.25 -23.22 -16.24
C SER A 113 6.79 -21.97 -15.55
N LEU A 114 7.56 -22.17 -14.48
CA LEU A 114 8.27 -21.09 -13.78
C LEU A 114 9.55 -20.74 -14.54
N LYS A 115 9.77 -19.45 -14.79
CA LYS A 115 10.99 -18.86 -15.37
C LYS A 115 11.55 -17.78 -14.45
N GLU A 116 12.64 -17.14 -14.84
CA GLU A 116 13.35 -16.15 -14.01
C GLU A 116 12.49 -14.96 -13.57
N THR A 117 11.62 -14.47 -14.47
CA THR A 117 10.73 -13.32 -14.26
C THR A 117 9.36 -13.70 -13.71
N GLY A 118 9.12 -15.00 -13.46
CA GLY A 118 7.84 -15.52 -12.98
C GLY A 118 7.29 -16.63 -13.87
N VAL A 119 6.01 -16.95 -13.66
CA VAL A 119 5.31 -18.02 -14.39
C VAL A 119 4.94 -17.53 -15.80
N GLN A 120 5.19 -18.35 -16.82
CA GLN A 120 4.86 -18.04 -18.21
C GLN A 120 3.52 -18.67 -18.60
N CYS A 121 2.47 -17.86 -18.69
CA CYS A 121 1.15 -18.33 -19.11
C CYS A 121 1.18 -18.78 -20.58
N THR A 122 0.65 -19.98 -20.84
CA THR A 122 0.51 -20.57 -22.18
C THR A 122 -0.88 -20.41 -22.77
N TYR A 123 -1.72 -19.53 -22.20
CA TYR A 123 -3.12 -19.35 -22.60
C TYR A 123 -3.95 -20.64 -22.57
N CYS A 124 -3.67 -21.55 -21.62
CA CYS A 124 -4.33 -22.86 -21.52
C CYS A 124 -5.85 -22.83 -21.23
N GLY A 125 -6.45 -21.66 -20.99
CA GLY A 125 -7.89 -21.52 -20.72
C GLY A 125 -8.39 -22.00 -19.34
N LYS A 126 -7.52 -22.56 -18.48
CA LYS A 126 -7.92 -23.21 -17.22
C LYS A 126 -8.06 -22.27 -16.01
N CYS A 127 -7.73 -20.98 -16.15
CA CYS A 127 -7.79 -20.01 -15.04
C CYS A 127 -7.95 -18.57 -15.53
N ALA A 128 -8.30 -17.66 -14.61
CA ALA A 128 -8.56 -16.25 -14.92
C ALA A 128 -7.34 -15.48 -15.45
N ILE A 129 -6.11 -15.96 -15.20
CA ILE A 129 -4.87 -15.30 -15.66
C ILE A 129 -4.86 -15.10 -17.18
N GLY A 130 -5.26 -16.12 -17.95
CA GLY A 130 -5.27 -16.03 -19.42
C GLY A 130 -6.23 -14.95 -19.91
N ILE A 131 -7.43 -14.89 -19.32
CA ILE A 131 -8.47 -13.90 -19.62
C ILE A 131 -7.97 -12.48 -19.30
N ILE A 132 -7.31 -12.31 -18.15
CA ILE A 132 -6.74 -11.01 -17.75
C ILE A 132 -5.67 -10.57 -18.76
N LYS A 133 -4.76 -11.49 -19.14
CA LYS A 133 -3.69 -11.18 -20.12
C LYS A 133 -4.26 -10.80 -21.48
N GLU A 134 -5.23 -11.57 -22.01
CA GLU A 134 -5.90 -11.27 -23.29
C GLU A 134 -6.52 -9.87 -23.32
N LYS A 135 -7.03 -9.38 -22.19
CA LYS A 135 -7.60 -8.04 -22.12
C LYS A 135 -6.55 -6.95 -21.89
N ALA A 136 -5.56 -7.22 -21.05
CA ALA A 136 -4.60 -6.22 -20.61
C ALA A 136 -3.47 -5.95 -21.62
N GLU A 137 -2.94 -6.98 -22.27
CA GLU A 137 -1.81 -6.84 -23.19
C GLU A 137 -2.13 -5.99 -24.43
N PRO A 138 -3.31 -6.13 -25.09
CA PRO A 138 -3.71 -5.24 -26.18
C PRO A 138 -3.90 -3.78 -25.77
N MET A 139 -4.17 -3.52 -24.47
CA MET A 139 -4.24 -2.16 -23.93
C MET A 139 -2.85 -1.56 -23.67
N GLY A 140 -1.76 -2.32 -23.84
CA GLY A 140 -0.37 -1.90 -23.64
C GLY A 140 0.26 -2.37 -22.32
N TYR A 141 -0.51 -2.95 -21.40
CA TYR A 141 0.05 -3.43 -20.13
C TYR A 141 0.94 -4.65 -20.33
N ARG A 142 2.05 -4.72 -19.60
CA ARG A 142 2.82 -5.97 -19.46
C ARG A 142 2.39 -6.73 -18.22
N VAL A 143 2.06 -8.00 -18.37
CA VAL A 143 1.53 -8.83 -17.27
C VAL A 143 2.56 -9.85 -16.81
N PHE A 144 2.89 -9.82 -15.52
CA PHE A 144 3.78 -10.76 -14.84
C PHE A 144 3.00 -11.60 -13.82
N ILE A 145 3.35 -12.88 -13.70
CA ILE A 145 2.74 -13.80 -12.74
C ILE A 145 3.81 -14.22 -11.74
N VAL A 146 3.67 -13.83 -10.48
CA VAL A 146 4.71 -14.04 -9.47
C VAL A 146 4.33 -15.12 -8.45
N PRO A 147 5.24 -16.06 -8.16
CA PRO A 147 5.07 -17.00 -7.05
C PRO A 147 5.12 -16.35 -5.67
N GLY A 148 5.87 -15.25 -5.54
CA GLY A 148 6.03 -14.56 -4.26
C GLY A 148 6.81 -13.26 -4.41
N SER A 149 6.99 -12.57 -3.28
CA SER A 149 7.56 -11.22 -3.19
C SER A 149 9.00 -11.10 -3.70
N SER A 150 9.80 -12.18 -3.67
CA SER A 150 11.17 -12.19 -4.20
C SER A 150 11.23 -11.94 -5.71
N PHE A 151 10.21 -12.36 -6.47
CA PHE A 151 10.11 -12.12 -7.90
C PHE A 151 9.76 -10.67 -8.22
N VAL A 152 9.05 -9.96 -7.33
CA VAL A 152 8.75 -8.53 -7.51
C VAL A 152 10.06 -7.73 -7.59
N LYS A 153 11.06 -8.04 -6.75
CA LYS A 153 12.38 -7.41 -6.81
C LYS A 153 13.08 -7.62 -8.16
N LYS A 154 13.00 -8.84 -8.71
CA LYS A 154 13.56 -9.16 -10.03
C LYS A 154 12.86 -8.38 -11.14
N ILE A 155 11.53 -8.28 -11.07
CA ILE A 155 10.74 -7.49 -12.04
C ILE A 155 11.20 -6.03 -12.02
N ILE A 156 11.36 -5.41 -10.84
CA ILE A 156 11.86 -4.03 -10.69
C ILE A 156 13.24 -3.87 -11.35
N GLN A 157 14.15 -4.82 -11.14
CA GLN A 157 15.52 -4.74 -11.63
C GLN A 157 15.65 -4.98 -13.14
N GLN A 158 14.84 -5.89 -13.69
CA GLN A 158 14.97 -6.36 -15.07
C GLN A 158 14.03 -5.66 -16.05
N ASN A 159 13.08 -4.86 -15.58
CA ASN A 159 12.06 -4.23 -16.41
C ASN A 159 11.94 -2.74 -16.11
N LYS A 160 11.82 -1.93 -17.17
CA LYS A 160 11.50 -0.50 -17.03
C LYS A 160 9.99 -0.33 -16.99
N PHE A 161 9.45 0.25 -15.93
CA PHE A 161 8.05 0.65 -15.83
C PHE A 161 7.94 1.87 -14.91
N LYS A 162 6.86 2.64 -15.06
CA LYS A 162 6.58 3.81 -14.24
C LYS A 162 5.47 3.56 -13.23
N SER A 163 4.63 2.55 -13.47
CA SER A 163 3.61 2.14 -12.50
C SER A 163 3.19 0.69 -12.56
N VAL A 164 2.46 0.25 -11.53
CA VAL A 164 2.11 -1.15 -11.28
C VAL A 164 0.69 -1.28 -10.73
N VAL A 165 -0.03 -2.27 -11.25
CA VAL A 165 -1.23 -2.84 -10.62
C VAL A 165 -0.86 -4.16 -9.98
N GLY A 166 -0.92 -4.25 -8.65
CA GLY A 166 -0.73 -5.48 -7.90
C GLY A 166 -2.05 -6.16 -7.60
N VAL A 167 -2.11 -7.48 -7.77
CA VAL A 167 -3.23 -8.31 -7.37
C VAL A 167 -2.72 -9.35 -6.38
N ALA A 168 -3.26 -9.39 -5.16
CA ALA A 168 -2.86 -10.35 -4.14
C ALA A 168 -3.88 -10.39 -2.97
N CYS A 169 -3.65 -11.28 -2.01
CA CYS A 169 -4.36 -11.23 -0.73
C CYS A 169 -3.91 -10.02 0.10
N HIS A 170 -4.67 -9.70 1.15
CA HIS A 170 -4.48 -8.58 2.06
C HIS A 170 -3.00 -8.28 2.43
N VAL A 171 -2.34 -9.23 3.09
CA VAL A 171 -0.98 -9.05 3.61
C VAL A 171 0.03 -8.86 2.48
N ASP A 172 0.02 -9.78 1.50
CA ASP A 172 0.97 -9.76 0.39
C ASP A 172 0.81 -8.50 -0.47
N LEU A 173 -0.43 -8.06 -0.69
CA LEU A 173 -0.73 -6.87 -1.47
C LEU A 173 -0.21 -5.62 -0.77
N ASN A 174 -0.52 -5.44 0.51
CA ASN A 174 -0.08 -4.27 1.28
C ASN A 174 1.47 -4.20 1.33
N GLN A 175 2.14 -5.31 1.63
CA GLN A 175 3.61 -5.37 1.63
C GLN A 175 4.22 -5.10 0.26
N THR A 176 3.62 -5.63 -0.81
CA THR A 176 4.07 -5.38 -2.18
C THR A 176 3.91 -3.91 -2.56
N MET A 177 2.79 -3.28 -2.18
CA MET A 177 2.57 -1.84 -2.39
C MET A 177 3.54 -0.97 -1.59
N MET A 178 3.96 -1.40 -0.39
CA MET A 178 5.03 -0.73 0.36
C MET A 178 6.35 -0.77 -0.39
N ALA A 179 6.75 -1.96 -0.87
CA ALA A 179 7.99 -2.16 -1.62
C ALA A 179 8.01 -1.44 -2.97
N LEU A 180 6.84 -1.19 -3.56
CA LEU A 180 6.67 -0.51 -4.85
C LEU A 180 6.23 0.95 -4.72
N SER A 181 6.37 1.56 -3.54
CA SER A 181 5.85 2.91 -3.25
C SER A 181 6.33 3.99 -4.22
N ASP A 182 7.52 3.87 -4.79
CA ASP A 182 8.06 4.81 -5.79
C ASP A 182 7.34 4.76 -7.15
N PHE A 183 6.65 3.66 -7.44
CA PHE A 183 6.01 3.36 -8.73
C PHE A 183 4.50 3.68 -8.73
N ALA A 184 4.01 4.52 -7.82
CA ALA A 184 2.59 4.89 -7.75
C ALA A 184 1.62 3.68 -7.81
N PRO A 185 1.79 2.66 -6.96
CA PRO A 185 1.12 1.39 -7.10
C PRO A 185 -0.40 1.52 -6.91
N GLN A 186 -1.15 0.70 -7.65
CA GLN A 186 -2.55 0.40 -7.37
C GLN A 186 -2.68 -1.07 -6.96
N GLY A 187 -3.54 -1.36 -6.00
CA GLY A 187 -3.80 -2.69 -5.49
C GLY A 187 -5.24 -3.11 -5.74
N VAL A 188 -5.43 -4.36 -6.18
CA VAL A 188 -6.72 -5.02 -6.28
C VAL A 188 -6.68 -6.25 -5.39
N LEU A 189 -7.54 -6.28 -4.37
CA LEU A 189 -7.66 -7.41 -3.47
C LEU A 189 -8.26 -8.61 -4.19
N LEU A 190 -7.67 -9.78 -3.94
CA LEU A 190 -8.35 -11.04 -4.19
C LEU A 190 -9.40 -11.26 -3.10
N SER A 191 -10.65 -10.91 -3.41
CA SER A 191 -11.80 -11.36 -2.62
C SER A 191 -12.05 -12.83 -2.95
N THR A 192 -11.77 -13.71 -2.00
CA THR A 192 -12.30 -15.08 -1.97
C THR A 192 -13.80 -15.07 -1.75
#